data_AF-A0A673H3M3-F1
#
_entry.id   AF-A0A673H3M3-F1
#
_cell.length_a   1.000
_cell.length_b   1.000
_cell.length_c   1.000
_cell.angle_alpha   90.00
_cell.angle_beta   90.00
_cell.angle_gamma   90.00
#
_symmetry.space_group_name_H-M   'P 1'
#
loop_
_entity.id
_entity.type
_entity.pdbx_description
1 polymer ?
#
loop_
_entity_poly.entity_id
_entity_poly.type
_entity_poly.pdbx_seq_one_letter_code
_entity_poly.pdbx_strand_id
1 'polypeptide(L)'
;MPFHNFSREALIGSATLGVIFTAGYFVGKRKSKFFRMSSGKSHVGRKDDPVMQYLLNHSLREHPALKKLRQKTMEHKLSMIMVACEQSQFMANLASLIKVKKAIEIGVYTGYNALSIALTLPADGKLIACDVSEEYINIGRPFWRLVRATHERFNYVPIYVLWSGRVVNPEEGDIDSISIDKLNKKLHRDVRIQLSMLTVGDGLTLAFKI
;
A
#
# COMPACT_ATOMS: atom_id res chain seq x y z
N MET A 1 20.51 50.88 -36.36
CA MET A 1 20.79 49.59 -37.01
C MET A 1 19.47 48.83 -37.11
N PRO A 2 19.00 48.47 -38.32
CA PRO A 2 17.68 47.88 -38.49
C PRO A 2 17.69 46.40 -38.09
N PHE A 3 16.65 45.97 -37.38
CA PHE A 3 16.42 44.57 -37.03
C PHE A 3 16.21 43.74 -38.30
N HIS A 4 16.95 42.63 -38.40
CA HIS A 4 16.90 41.69 -39.51
C HIS A 4 15.49 41.13 -39.76
N ASN A 5 15.14 41.04 -41.04
CA ASN A 5 14.02 40.26 -41.57
C ASN A 5 14.12 38.80 -41.09
N PHE A 6 13.24 38.39 -40.18
CA PHE A 6 13.01 36.97 -39.94
C PHE A 6 12.35 36.35 -41.18
N SER A 7 12.93 35.26 -41.70
CA SER A 7 12.37 34.57 -42.86
C SER A 7 11.02 33.95 -42.49
N ARG A 8 10.08 33.88 -43.46
CA ARG A 8 8.78 33.24 -43.24
C ARG A 8 8.94 31.79 -42.79
N GLU A 9 9.98 31.08 -43.23
CA GLU A 9 10.26 29.71 -42.78
C GLU A 9 10.64 29.64 -41.30
N ALA A 10 11.43 30.60 -40.79
CA ALA A 10 11.81 30.65 -39.38
C ALA A 10 10.59 30.93 -38.47
N LEU A 11 9.67 31.81 -38.92
CA LEU A 11 8.43 32.09 -38.20
C LEU A 11 7.51 30.86 -38.18
N ILE A 12 7.33 30.19 -39.33
CA ILE A 12 6.52 28.97 -39.44
C ILE A 12 7.13 27.85 -38.60
N GLY A 13 8.44 27.63 -38.67
CA GLY A 13 9.14 26.61 -37.88
C GLY A 13 9.00 26.81 -36.38
N SER A 14 9.10 28.05 -35.89
CA SER A 14 8.90 28.39 -34.47
C SER A 14 7.45 28.18 -34.01
N ALA A 15 6.47 28.54 -34.84
CA ALA A 15 5.05 28.34 -34.56
C ALA A 15 4.69 26.84 -34.53
N THR A 16 5.22 26.05 -35.47
CA THR A 16 5.02 24.60 -35.52
C THR A 16 5.61 23.90 -34.31
N LEU A 17 6.82 24.27 -33.88
CA LEU A 17 7.43 23.77 -32.64
C LEU A 17 6.60 24.11 -31.40
N GLY A 18 6.09 25.34 -31.29
CA GLY A 18 5.22 25.75 -30.20
C GLY A 18 3.91 24.97 -30.13
N VAL A 19 3.28 24.69 -31.27
CA VAL A 19 2.05 23.88 -31.35
C VAL A 19 2.32 22.42 -31.02
N ILE A 20 3.41 21.83 -31.52
CA ILE A 20 3.79 20.44 -31.18
C ILE A 20 4.09 20.30 -29.70
N PHE A 21 4.83 21.23 -29.10
CA PHE A 21 5.15 21.19 -27.67
C PHE A 21 3.89 21.35 -26.81
N THR A 22 3.00 22.28 -27.17
CA THR A 22 1.74 22.53 -26.46
C THR A 22 0.80 21.35 -26.60
N ALA A 23 0.63 20.80 -27.81
CA ALA A 23 -0.16 19.60 -28.05
C ALA A 23 0.42 18.39 -27.29
N GLY A 24 1.75 18.19 -27.32
CA GLY A 24 2.45 17.16 -26.57
C GLY A 24 2.23 17.29 -25.06
N TYR A 25 2.29 18.51 -24.51
CA TYR A 25 2.03 18.80 -23.11
C TYR A 25 0.57 18.49 -22.71
N PHE A 26 -0.41 18.93 -23.51
CA PHE A 26 -1.83 18.68 -23.23
C PHE A 26 -2.24 17.22 -23.47
N VAL A 27 -1.68 16.55 -24.49
CA VAL A 27 -1.88 15.11 -24.74
C VAL A 27 -1.20 14.29 -23.64
N GLY A 28 -0.01 14.67 -23.18
CA GLY A 28 0.68 14.07 -22.04
C GLY A 28 -0.12 14.22 -20.74
N LYS A 29 -0.66 15.41 -20.45
CA LYS A 29 -1.57 15.65 -19.31
C LYS A 29 -2.88 14.87 -19.42
N ARG A 30 -3.46 14.74 -20.62
CA ARG A 30 -4.69 13.93 -20.84
C ARG A 30 -4.43 12.43 -20.67
N LYS A 31 -3.32 11.91 -21.20
CA LYS A 31 -2.93 10.50 -21.00
C LYS A 31 -2.51 10.21 -19.56
N SER A 32 -1.97 11.18 -18.83
CA SER A 32 -1.67 11.05 -17.39
C SER A 32 -2.91 10.75 -16.54
N LYS A 33 -4.10 11.26 -16.93
CA LYS A 33 -5.37 10.86 -16.28
C LYS A 33 -5.75 9.41 -16.58
N PHE A 34 -5.40 8.89 -17.75
CA PHE A 34 -5.71 7.53 -18.22
C PHE A 34 -4.71 6.48 -17.70
N PHE A 35 -3.47 6.88 -17.44
CA PHE A 35 -2.38 6.08 -16.85
C PHE A 35 -2.06 6.52 -15.41
N ARG A 36 -3.06 6.97 -14.67
CA ARG A 36 -2.90 7.13 -13.23
C ARG A 36 -2.90 5.72 -12.64
N MET A 37 -1.72 5.20 -12.32
CA MET A 37 -1.61 3.96 -11.54
C MET A 37 -2.40 4.18 -10.26
N SER A 38 -3.57 3.53 -10.17
CA SER A 38 -4.41 3.62 -8.98
C SER A 38 -3.65 2.93 -7.85
N SER A 39 -3.04 3.70 -6.97
CA SER A 39 -2.59 3.22 -5.66
C SER A 39 -3.84 2.88 -4.86
N GLY A 40 -3.99 1.60 -4.51
CA GLY A 40 -5.20 1.09 -3.89
C GLY A 40 -5.11 -0.41 -3.68
N LYS A 41 -5.98 -0.91 -2.81
CA LYS A 41 -6.04 -2.33 -2.45
C LYS A 41 -6.86 -3.10 -3.50
N SER A 42 -6.60 -4.40 -3.66
CA SER A 42 -7.44 -5.27 -4.50
C SER A 42 -8.95 -5.15 -4.23
N HIS A 43 -9.33 -4.92 -2.97
CA HIS A 43 -10.72 -4.76 -2.54
C HIS A 43 -11.17 -3.29 -2.41
N VAL A 44 -10.27 -2.31 -2.62
CA VAL A 44 -10.56 -0.86 -2.54
C VAL A 44 -9.75 -0.09 -3.59
N GLY A 45 -10.42 0.49 -4.58
CA GLY A 45 -9.77 1.36 -5.59
C GLY A 45 -9.09 0.63 -6.76
N ARG A 46 -8.97 -0.70 -6.71
CA ARG A 46 -8.48 -1.55 -7.83
C ARG A 46 -9.36 -2.78 -8.10
N LYS A 47 -10.63 -2.74 -7.69
CA LYS A 47 -11.55 -3.87 -7.85
C LYS A 47 -11.77 -4.23 -9.34
N ASP A 48 -11.86 -3.22 -10.20
CA ASP A 48 -12.14 -3.42 -11.63
C ASP A 48 -10.87 -3.38 -12.51
N ASP A 49 -9.69 -3.39 -11.90
CA ASP A 49 -8.41 -3.41 -12.63
C ASP A 49 -8.15 -4.83 -13.19
N PRO A 50 -8.11 -5.01 -14.52
CA PRO A 50 -7.95 -6.34 -15.12
C PRO A 50 -6.59 -6.98 -14.80
N VAL A 51 -5.53 -6.19 -14.61
CA VAL A 51 -4.20 -6.70 -14.22
C VAL A 51 -4.25 -7.17 -12.78
N MET A 52 -4.93 -6.43 -11.90
CA MET A 52 -5.12 -6.85 -10.51
C MET A 52 -5.95 -8.14 -10.45
N GLN A 53 -7.05 -8.23 -11.20
CA GLN A 53 -7.85 -9.47 -11.26
C GLN A 53 -7.05 -10.65 -11.79
N TYR A 54 -6.23 -10.45 -12.83
CA TYR A 54 -5.34 -11.50 -13.32
C TYR A 54 -4.37 -11.97 -12.24
N LEU A 55 -3.72 -11.06 -11.52
CA LEU A 55 -2.81 -11.38 -10.41
C LEU A 55 -3.53 -12.18 -9.33
N LEU A 56 -4.70 -11.73 -8.89
CA LEU A 56 -5.47 -12.42 -7.85
C LEU A 56 -5.87 -13.83 -8.30
N ASN A 57 -6.34 -14.00 -9.53
CA ASN A 57 -6.82 -15.28 -10.05
C ASN A 57 -5.71 -16.30 -10.28
N HIS A 58 -4.47 -15.86 -10.52
CA HIS A 58 -3.36 -16.76 -10.90
C HIS A 58 -2.25 -16.86 -9.85
N SER A 59 -2.16 -15.93 -8.89
CA SER A 59 -1.06 -15.89 -7.90
C SER A 59 -1.52 -15.96 -6.44
N LEU A 60 -2.76 -15.54 -6.12
CA LEU A 60 -3.23 -15.55 -4.73
C LEU A 60 -3.59 -16.98 -4.31
N ARG A 61 -3.01 -17.43 -3.19
CA ARG A 61 -3.24 -18.71 -2.54
C ARG A 61 -3.77 -18.46 -1.13
N GLU A 62 -5.05 -18.12 -1.05
CA GLU A 62 -5.69 -17.73 0.22
C GLU A 62 -6.07 -18.97 1.05
N HIS A 63 -5.56 -19.06 2.28
CA HIS A 63 -5.93 -20.13 3.21
C HIS A 63 -7.44 -20.07 3.56
N PRO A 64 -8.15 -21.21 3.73
CA PRO A 64 -9.59 -21.20 4.04
C PRO A 64 -9.97 -20.36 5.26
N ALA A 65 -9.14 -20.34 6.30
CA ALA A 65 -9.37 -19.49 7.48
C ALA A 65 -9.29 -17.99 7.14
N LEU A 66 -8.31 -17.58 6.33
CA LEU A 66 -8.17 -16.20 5.84
C LEU A 66 -9.38 -15.81 4.99
N LYS A 67 -9.81 -16.69 4.07
CA LYS A 67 -10.99 -16.45 3.23
C LYS A 67 -12.25 -16.20 4.06
N LYS A 68 -12.51 -17.03 5.07
CA LYS A 68 -13.66 -16.84 5.97
C LYS A 68 -13.55 -15.55 6.78
N LEU A 69 -12.37 -15.24 7.32
CA LEU A 69 -12.14 -13.99 8.05
C LEU A 69 -12.32 -12.76 7.15
N ARG A 70 -11.83 -12.82 5.91
CA ARG A 70 -12.03 -11.75 4.92
C ARG A 70 -13.50 -11.54 4.64
N GLN A 71 -14.25 -12.60 4.35
CA GLN A 71 -15.70 -12.50 4.10
C GLN A 71 -16.38 -11.82 5.29
N LYS A 72 -16.06 -12.24 6.52
CA LYS A 72 -16.62 -11.62 7.72
C LYS A 72 -16.20 -10.15 7.89
N THR A 73 -14.97 -9.83 7.57
CA THR A 73 -14.45 -8.45 7.61
C THR A 73 -15.13 -7.56 6.57
N MET A 74 -15.46 -8.09 5.39
CA MET A 74 -16.14 -7.33 4.34
C MET A 74 -17.58 -6.92 4.71
N GLU A 75 -18.21 -7.61 5.66
CA GLU A 75 -19.52 -7.21 6.22
C GLU A 75 -19.43 -5.96 7.13
N HIS A 76 -18.24 -5.65 7.64
CA HIS A 76 -18.05 -4.52 8.55
C HIS A 76 -18.00 -3.18 7.80
N LYS A 77 -18.56 -2.12 8.40
CA LYS A 77 -18.63 -0.78 7.78
C LYS A 77 -17.26 -0.19 7.43
N LEU A 78 -16.23 -0.56 8.20
CA LEU A 78 -14.84 -0.15 8.01
C LEU A 78 -13.98 -1.19 7.28
N SER A 79 -14.59 -2.09 6.50
CA SER A 79 -13.91 -3.16 5.78
C SER A 79 -12.74 -2.70 4.90
N MET A 80 -12.79 -1.45 4.41
CA MET A 80 -11.72 -0.80 3.65
C MET A 80 -10.38 -0.68 4.40
N ILE A 81 -10.38 -0.80 5.73
CA ILE A 81 -9.16 -0.81 6.56
C ILE A 81 -8.39 -2.13 6.39
N MET A 82 -9.04 -3.24 6.03
CA MET A 82 -8.35 -4.52 5.87
C MET A 82 -7.14 -4.40 4.94
N VAL A 83 -6.05 -5.09 5.25
CA VAL A 83 -4.90 -5.19 4.35
C VAL A 83 -5.34 -5.87 3.03
N ALA A 84 -4.69 -5.53 1.91
CA ALA A 84 -4.95 -6.23 0.67
C ALA A 84 -4.46 -7.69 0.75
N CYS A 85 -5.22 -8.64 0.19
CA CYS A 85 -4.91 -10.07 0.31
C CYS A 85 -3.54 -10.42 -0.27
N GLU A 86 -3.22 -9.84 -1.43
CA GLU A 86 -1.95 -9.95 -2.13
C GLU A 86 -0.79 -9.34 -1.33
N GLN A 87 -1.04 -8.24 -0.61
CA GLN A 87 -0.06 -7.61 0.27
C GLN A 87 0.24 -8.52 1.48
N SER A 88 -0.80 -9.08 2.10
CA SER A 88 -0.67 -10.03 3.20
C SER A 88 0.07 -11.30 2.78
N GLN A 89 -0.23 -11.85 1.60
CA GLN A 89 0.48 -13.02 1.08
C GLN A 89 1.96 -12.71 0.83
N PHE A 90 2.28 -11.54 0.27
CA PHE A 90 3.66 -11.12 0.09
C PHE A 90 4.42 -11.06 1.43
N MET A 91 3.81 -10.46 2.45
CA MET A 91 4.40 -10.38 3.80
C MET A 91 4.57 -11.76 4.45
N ALA A 92 3.60 -12.66 4.28
CA ALA A 92 3.69 -14.04 4.74
C ALA A 92 4.82 -14.83 4.05
N ASN A 93 4.97 -14.68 2.73
CA ASN A 93 6.08 -15.28 1.99
C ASN A 93 7.43 -14.72 2.46
N LEU A 94 7.52 -13.40 2.70
CA LEU A 94 8.73 -12.78 3.24
C LEU A 94 9.05 -13.30 4.63
N ALA A 95 8.05 -13.41 5.52
CA ALA A 95 8.22 -13.95 6.87
C ALA A 95 8.74 -15.40 6.84
N SER A 96 8.23 -16.23 5.92
CA SER A 96 8.72 -17.59 5.70
C SER A 96 10.16 -17.58 5.18
N LEU A 97 10.47 -16.75 4.19
CA LEU A 97 11.79 -16.65 3.58
C LEU A 97 12.89 -16.26 4.58
N ILE A 98 12.60 -15.29 5.45
CA ILE A 98 13.54 -14.84 6.50
C ILE A 98 13.43 -15.67 7.79
N LYS A 99 12.63 -16.75 7.79
CA LYS A 99 12.45 -17.70 8.89
C LYS A 99 12.05 -17.04 10.21
N VAL A 100 11.02 -16.18 10.16
CA VAL A 100 10.51 -15.48 11.34
C VAL A 100 10.05 -16.49 12.41
N LYS A 101 10.52 -16.30 13.64
CA LYS A 101 10.02 -17.00 14.84
C LYS A 101 9.20 -16.11 15.76
N LYS A 102 9.47 -14.81 15.76
CA LYS A 102 8.79 -13.83 16.61
C LYS A 102 8.38 -12.65 15.74
N ALA A 103 7.10 -12.30 15.79
CA ALA A 103 6.53 -11.18 15.06
C ALA A 103 5.70 -10.31 16.00
N ILE A 104 5.67 -9.02 15.70
CA ILE A 104 4.74 -8.07 16.30
C ILE A 104 3.96 -7.38 15.18
N GLU A 105 2.64 -7.31 15.32
CA GLU A 105 1.76 -6.52 14.46
C GLU A 105 1.11 -5.43 15.28
N ILE A 106 1.22 -4.19 14.83
CA ILE A 106 0.63 -3.03 15.48
C ILE A 106 -0.40 -2.42 14.52
N GLY A 107 -1.66 -2.36 14.95
CA GLY A 107 -2.81 -2.05 14.08
C GLY A 107 -3.28 -3.30 13.35
N VAL A 108 -4.06 -4.12 14.05
CA VAL A 108 -4.48 -5.47 13.62
C VAL A 108 -5.85 -5.45 12.93
N TYR A 109 -6.71 -4.52 13.34
CA TYR A 109 -8.11 -4.46 12.94
C TYR A 109 -8.81 -5.81 13.20
N THR A 110 -9.38 -6.46 12.19
CA THR A 110 -9.98 -7.80 12.34
C THR A 110 -8.96 -8.94 12.30
N GLY A 111 -7.68 -8.66 12.02
CA GLY A 111 -6.60 -9.62 12.14
C GLY A 111 -6.28 -10.44 10.89
N TYR A 112 -6.64 -9.97 9.70
CA TYR A 112 -6.32 -10.70 8.47
C TYR A 112 -4.81 -10.89 8.28
N ASN A 113 -4.01 -9.82 8.41
CA ASN A 113 -2.56 -9.91 8.29
C ASN A 113 -1.95 -10.72 9.45
N ALA A 114 -2.38 -10.45 10.68
CA ALA A 114 -1.94 -11.18 11.87
C ALA A 114 -2.14 -12.69 11.71
N LEU A 115 -3.33 -13.12 11.29
CA LEU A 115 -3.61 -14.53 11.00
C LEU A 115 -2.71 -15.07 9.88
N SER A 116 -2.48 -14.29 8.82
CA SER A 116 -1.62 -14.69 7.70
C SER A 116 -0.18 -14.91 8.13
N ILE A 117 0.38 -14.04 8.97
CA ILE A 117 1.73 -14.21 9.52
C ILE A 117 1.75 -15.40 10.48
N ALA A 118 0.79 -15.52 11.39
CA ALA A 118 0.73 -16.62 12.36
C ALA A 118 0.72 -18.00 11.69
N LEU A 119 0.02 -18.14 10.55
CA LEU A 119 -0.01 -19.39 9.76
C LEU A 119 1.35 -19.77 9.14
N THR A 120 2.27 -18.82 9.00
CA THR A 120 3.63 -19.07 8.46
C THR A 120 4.68 -19.33 9.52
N LEU A 121 4.39 -19.02 10.79
CA LEU A 121 5.33 -19.22 11.88
C LEU A 121 5.51 -20.73 12.16
N PRO A 122 6.72 -21.15 12.60
CA PRO A 122 6.91 -22.51 13.08
C PRO A 122 6.07 -22.78 14.34
N ALA A 123 5.95 -24.05 14.75
CA ALA A 123 5.12 -24.45 15.89
C ALA A 123 5.52 -23.79 17.24
N ASP A 124 6.80 -23.41 17.39
CA ASP A 124 7.36 -22.67 18.52
C ASP A 124 7.33 -21.13 18.33
N GLY A 125 6.80 -20.67 17.19
CA GLY A 125 6.72 -19.26 16.84
C GLY A 125 5.67 -18.50 17.65
N LYS A 126 5.89 -17.20 17.80
CA LYS A 126 5.01 -16.30 18.55
C LYS A 126 4.69 -15.05 17.75
N LEU A 127 3.41 -14.69 17.72
CA LEU A 127 2.92 -13.42 17.23
C LEU A 127 2.30 -12.65 18.39
N ILE A 128 2.75 -11.41 18.56
CA ILE A 128 2.09 -10.42 19.42
C ILE A 128 1.29 -9.51 18.49
N ALA A 129 -0.02 -9.45 18.70
CA ALA A 129 -0.91 -8.64 17.88
C ALA A 129 -1.57 -7.57 18.74
N CYS A 130 -1.35 -6.30 18.38
CA CYS A 130 -1.73 -5.14 19.18
C CYS A 130 -2.75 -4.26 18.45
N ASP A 131 -3.91 -4.05 19.07
CA ASP A 131 -4.91 -3.08 18.59
C ASP A 131 -5.53 -2.32 19.76
N VAL A 132 -6.09 -1.15 19.45
CA VAL A 132 -6.79 -0.29 20.42
C VAL A 132 -8.21 -0.75 20.66
N SER A 133 -8.82 -1.31 19.63
CA SER A 133 -10.23 -1.61 19.57
C SER A 133 -10.46 -3.10 19.79
N GLU A 134 -10.93 -3.44 20.98
CA GLU A 134 -11.35 -4.81 21.27
C GLU A 134 -12.55 -5.23 20.39
N GLU A 135 -13.39 -4.28 19.98
CA GLU A 135 -14.50 -4.52 19.05
C GLU A 135 -14.00 -5.16 17.75
N TYR A 136 -12.95 -4.61 17.13
CA TYR A 136 -12.42 -5.12 15.87
C TYR A 136 -11.80 -6.50 16.04
N ILE A 137 -11.04 -6.67 17.12
CA ILE A 137 -10.41 -7.95 17.46
C ILE A 137 -11.46 -9.03 17.68
N ASN A 138 -12.61 -8.71 18.29
CA ASN A 138 -13.68 -9.67 18.54
C ASN A 138 -14.31 -10.21 17.24
N ILE A 139 -14.28 -9.47 16.13
CA ILE A 139 -14.69 -9.97 14.82
C ILE A 139 -13.75 -11.08 14.35
N GLY A 140 -12.44 -10.89 14.56
CA GLY A 140 -11.40 -11.84 14.18
C GLY A 140 -11.30 -13.04 15.12
N ARG A 141 -11.47 -12.83 16.42
CA ARG A 141 -11.18 -13.78 17.51
C ARG A 141 -11.67 -15.23 17.25
N PRO A 142 -12.87 -15.49 16.69
CA PRO A 142 -13.30 -16.86 16.38
C PRO A 142 -12.38 -17.62 15.42
N PHE A 143 -11.70 -16.91 14.52
CA PHE A 143 -10.78 -17.47 13.53
C PHE A 143 -9.38 -17.72 14.09
N TRP A 144 -9.03 -17.07 15.20
CA TRP A 144 -7.70 -17.14 15.81
C TRP A 144 -7.48 -18.42 16.61
N ARG A 145 -8.55 -19.13 16.99
CA ARG A 145 -8.44 -20.45 17.64
C ARG A 145 -7.71 -21.50 16.79
N LEU A 146 -7.50 -21.21 15.50
CA LEU A 146 -6.73 -22.03 14.57
C LEU A 146 -5.21 -21.80 14.64
N VAL A 147 -4.73 -20.80 15.39
CA VAL A 147 -3.31 -20.41 15.50
C VAL A 147 -2.96 -19.92 16.91
N ARG A 148 -1.78 -20.30 17.44
CA ARG A 148 -1.31 -19.95 18.79
C ARG A 148 -0.84 -18.49 18.90
N ALA A 149 -1.72 -17.51 18.67
CA ALA A 149 -1.43 -16.09 18.79
C ALA A 149 -1.82 -15.55 20.18
N THR A 150 -0.98 -14.68 20.76
CA THR A 150 -1.22 -14.00 22.05
C THR A 150 -1.52 -12.52 21.82
N HIS A 151 -2.48 -11.97 22.56
CA HIS A 151 -3.00 -10.62 22.37
C HIS A 151 -2.64 -9.70 23.55
N GLU A 152 -2.13 -8.50 23.25
CA GLU A 152 -1.83 -7.44 24.23
C GLU A 152 -2.35 -6.08 23.72
N ARG A 153 -2.76 -5.18 24.62
CA ARG A 153 -3.42 -3.91 24.28
C ARG A 153 -2.42 -2.77 24.23
N PHE A 154 -2.33 -2.06 23.10
CA PHE A 154 -1.51 -0.85 22.94
C PHE A 154 -2.24 0.18 22.06
N ASN A 155 -2.08 1.48 22.37
CA ASN A 155 -2.68 2.60 21.62
C ASN A 155 -1.98 2.83 20.26
N TYR A 156 -2.64 2.62 19.11
CA TYR A 156 -2.08 2.86 17.77
C TYR A 156 -3.11 3.00 16.61
N VAL A 157 -2.69 3.65 15.52
CA VAL A 157 -3.44 3.85 14.25
C VAL A 157 -2.68 3.19 13.10
N PRO A 158 -3.28 2.32 12.26
CA PRO A 158 -2.58 1.67 11.15
C PRO A 158 -2.01 2.69 10.15
N ILE A 159 -0.73 2.53 9.78
CA ILE A 159 -0.03 3.44 8.85
C ILE A 159 0.13 2.75 7.48
N TYR A 160 -0.35 3.37 6.41
CA TYR A 160 -0.06 2.98 5.03
C TYR A 160 0.86 4.01 4.39
N VAL A 161 1.93 3.58 3.75
CA VAL A 161 3.04 4.49 3.40
C VAL A 161 2.80 5.30 2.12
N LEU A 162 1.90 4.87 1.23
CA LEU A 162 1.51 5.69 0.05
C LEU A 162 0.18 6.41 0.25
N TRP A 163 -0.69 5.93 1.13
CA TRP A 163 -1.96 6.58 1.51
C TRP A 163 -2.79 7.04 0.30
N SER A 164 -2.98 6.13 -0.65
CA SER A 164 -3.65 6.34 -1.93
C SER A 164 -3.04 7.45 -2.78
N GLY A 165 -1.72 7.64 -2.62
CA GLY A 165 -0.93 8.64 -3.34
C GLY A 165 -1.01 10.05 -2.76
N ARG A 166 -1.76 10.27 -1.68
CA ARG A 166 -1.92 11.61 -1.06
C ARG A 166 -0.62 12.19 -0.52
N VAL A 167 0.36 11.34 -0.22
CA VAL A 167 1.70 11.75 0.23
C VAL A 167 2.50 12.54 -0.80
N VAL A 168 2.15 12.46 -2.10
CA VAL A 168 2.88 13.15 -3.17
C VAL A 168 2.73 14.67 -3.07
N ASN A 169 1.55 15.15 -2.64
CA ASN A 169 1.28 16.55 -2.42
C ASN A 169 0.20 16.69 -1.32
N PRO A 170 0.57 16.58 -0.04
CA PRO A 170 -0.37 16.66 1.08
C PRO A 170 -1.10 18.00 1.09
N GLU A 171 -2.41 17.98 1.27
CA GLU A 171 -3.20 19.21 1.44
C GLU A 171 -2.90 19.87 2.80
N GLU A 172 -2.99 21.19 2.86
CA GLU A 172 -2.80 21.92 4.11
C GLU A 172 -3.91 21.54 5.10
N GLY A 173 -3.53 20.98 6.25
CA GLY A 173 -4.46 20.43 7.25
C GLY A 173 -4.69 18.92 7.18
N ASP A 174 -4.21 18.21 6.14
CA ASP A 174 -4.21 16.74 6.10
C ASP A 174 -3.07 16.17 6.97
N ILE A 175 -3.32 16.12 8.28
CA ILE A 175 -2.34 15.69 9.28
C ILE A 175 -1.79 14.29 8.98
N ASP A 176 -2.62 13.38 8.46
CA ASP A 176 -2.22 12.01 8.15
C ASP A 176 -1.23 11.98 6.99
N SER A 177 -1.58 12.59 5.85
CA SER A 177 -0.70 12.64 4.68
C SER A 177 0.61 13.36 4.98
N ILE A 178 0.57 14.44 5.77
CA ILE A 178 1.77 15.18 6.21
C ILE A 178 2.64 14.29 7.11
N SER A 179 2.03 13.55 8.05
CA SER A 179 2.76 12.68 8.98
C SER A 179 3.42 11.50 8.26
N ILE A 180 2.72 10.91 7.30
CA ILE A 180 3.24 9.79 6.48
C ILE A 180 4.37 10.27 5.58
N ASP A 181 4.24 11.44 4.93
CA ASP A 181 5.33 12.05 4.15
C ASP A 181 6.58 12.30 5.02
N LYS A 182 6.40 12.88 6.22
CA LYS A 182 7.50 13.09 7.18
C LYS A 182 8.16 11.77 7.58
N LEU A 183 7.37 10.72 7.85
CA LEU A 183 7.88 9.39 8.16
C LEU A 183 8.69 8.81 7.00
N ASN A 184 8.16 8.84 5.78
CA ASN A 184 8.85 8.35 4.57
C ASN A 184 10.18 9.07 4.35
N LYS A 185 10.20 10.41 4.47
CA LYS A 185 11.42 11.22 4.37
C LYS A 185 12.42 10.95 5.50
N LYS A 186 11.95 10.60 6.69
CA LYS A 186 12.81 10.19 7.82
C LYS A 186 13.46 8.85 7.54
N LEU A 187 12.68 7.84 7.14
CA LEU A 187 13.19 6.50 6.83
C LEU A 187 14.19 6.52 5.67
N HIS A 188 13.93 7.32 4.62
CA HIS A 188 14.84 7.45 3.48
C HIS A 188 16.24 7.95 3.87
N ARG A 189 16.35 8.75 4.94
CA ARG A 189 17.62 9.31 5.42
C ARG A 189 18.23 8.51 6.58
N ASP A 190 17.55 7.48 7.08
CA ASP A 190 18.02 6.71 8.23
C ASP A 190 19.10 5.71 7.81
N VAL A 191 20.36 6.03 8.11
CA VAL A 191 21.53 5.21 7.75
C VAL A 191 21.61 3.87 8.50
N ARG A 192 20.74 3.64 9.49
CA ARG A 192 20.73 2.40 10.30
C ARG A 192 19.90 1.29 9.64
N ILE A 193 19.26 1.57 8.51
CA ILE A 193 18.39 0.63 7.81
C ILE A 193 18.71 0.54 6.31
N GLN A 194 18.55 -0.65 5.74
CA GLN A 194 18.34 -0.83 4.31
C GLN A 194 16.85 -0.70 4.01
N LEU A 195 16.50 0.13 3.03
CA LEU A 195 15.13 0.52 2.73
C LEU A 195 14.69 0.05 1.34
N SER A 196 13.46 -0.47 1.24
CA SER A 196 12.79 -0.73 -0.04
C SER A 196 11.32 -0.33 0.05
N MET A 197 10.84 0.51 -0.86
CA MET A 197 9.43 0.92 -0.95
C MET A 197 8.78 0.24 -2.14
N LEU A 198 7.73 -0.53 -1.87
CA LEU A 198 7.02 -1.34 -2.85
C LEU A 198 5.60 -0.81 -3.07
N THR A 199 5.16 -0.79 -4.33
CA THR A 199 3.80 -0.39 -4.72
C THR A 199 2.80 -1.54 -4.61
N VAL A 200 2.86 -2.29 -3.50
CA VAL A 200 1.93 -3.39 -3.20
C VAL A 200 0.84 -2.86 -2.27
N GLY A 201 -0.42 -3.12 -2.61
CA GLY A 201 -1.58 -2.58 -1.89
C GLY A 201 -1.58 -1.05 -1.89
N ASP A 202 -1.64 -0.46 -0.69
CA ASP A 202 -1.59 1.01 -0.51
C ASP A 202 -0.17 1.52 -0.13
N GLY A 203 0.84 0.78 -0.61
CA GLY A 203 2.24 1.00 -0.29
C GLY A 203 2.73 0.15 0.86
N LEU A 204 3.91 -0.44 0.69
CA LEU A 204 4.62 -1.19 1.71
C LEU A 204 6.09 -0.76 1.74
N THR A 205 6.56 -0.33 2.90
CA THR A 205 7.98 -0.03 3.13
C THR A 205 8.61 -1.16 3.93
N LEU A 206 9.64 -1.80 3.36
CA LEU A 206 10.50 -2.75 4.05
C LEU A 206 11.74 -2.02 4.56
N ALA A 207 12.04 -2.19 5.86
CA ALA A 207 13.22 -1.64 6.50
C ALA A 207 13.97 -2.77 7.22
N PHE A 208 15.19 -3.06 6.79
CA PHE A 208 16.06 -4.04 7.42
C PHE A 208 17.11 -3.32 8.23
N LYS A 209 17.19 -3.60 9.53
CA LYS A 209 18.24 -3.05 10.39
C LYS A 209 19.60 -3.61 9.96
N ILE A 210 20.60 -2.74 9.83
CA ILE A 210 22.01 -3.07 9.57
C ILE A 210 22.73 -3.35 10.88
#